data_AF-A0A1F5VMG8-F1
#
_entry.id   AF-A0A1F5VMG8-F1
#
_cell.length_a   1.000
_cell.length_b   1.000
_cell.length_c   1.000
_cell.angle_alpha   90.00
_cell.angle_beta   90.00
_cell.angle_gamma   90.00
#
_symmetry.space_group_name_H-M   'P 1'
#
loop_
_entity.id
_entity.type
_entity.pdbx_description
1 polymer ?
#
loop_
_entity_poly.entity_id
_entity_poly.type
_entity_poly.pdbx_seq_one_letter_code
_entity_poly.pdbx_strand_id
1 'polypeptide(L)'
;MRILRYLIAICSIITISLFLCDHLYSQSLVEAAKKEKERREKIKKDSKVINNEALEEHLKGKGDTPGTITQSGEVSEEETETKTEGKESESKEEEFKGPTDFNGNDEAYWKGKIQLAKQKVSDLEKQVTDLQSQINALQASFYTIDDPNQRQSLNAEINNTQELLNKTKADLEIAKDALAATREEGRRNGALPGWIYD
;
A
#
# COMPACT_ATOMS: atom_id res chain seq x y z
N MET A 1 -2.00 21.46 63.38
CA MET A 1 -2.05 20.00 63.11
C MET A 1 -3.12 19.54 62.12
N ARG A 2 -4.24 20.26 61.92
CA ARG A 2 -5.28 19.87 60.93
C ARG A 2 -4.84 20.11 59.48
N ILE A 3 -4.18 21.23 59.19
CA ILE A 3 -3.72 21.62 57.84
C ILE A 3 -2.64 20.65 57.29
N LEU A 4 -1.73 20.17 58.15
CA LEU A 4 -0.70 19.20 57.76
C LEU A 4 -1.30 17.82 57.40
N ARG A 5 -2.42 17.44 58.03
CA ARG A 5 -3.16 16.21 57.69
C ARG A 5 -3.89 16.31 56.36
N TYR A 6 -4.41 17.50 56.01
CA TYR A 6 -5.04 17.73 54.71
C TYR A 6 -4.01 17.73 53.57
N LEU A 7 -2.82 18.30 53.77
CA LEU A 7 -1.75 18.27 52.76
C LEU A 7 -1.23 16.85 52.47
N ILE A 8 -1.08 16.01 53.50
CA ILE A 8 -0.67 14.61 53.32
C ILE A 8 -1.76 13.79 52.62
N ALA A 9 -3.03 14.03 52.94
CA ALA A 9 -4.16 13.38 52.28
C ALA A 9 -4.27 13.77 50.79
N ILE A 10 -4.07 15.05 50.47
CA ILE A 10 -4.10 15.55 49.08
C ILE A 10 -2.92 14.98 48.27
N CYS A 11 -1.71 14.96 48.82
CA CYS A 11 -0.56 14.32 48.16
C CYS A 11 -0.77 12.81 47.94
N SER A 12 -1.38 12.09 48.88
CA SER A 12 -1.68 10.66 48.73
C SER A 12 -2.75 10.39 47.66
N ILE A 13 -3.72 11.30 47.49
CA ILE A 13 -4.75 11.17 46.45
C ILE A 13 -4.16 11.46 45.06
N ILE A 14 -3.25 12.44 44.96
CA ILE A 14 -2.55 12.76 43.71
C ILE A 14 -1.62 11.61 43.31
N THR A 15 -0.87 11.01 44.24
CA THR A 15 0.02 9.89 43.92
C THR A 15 -0.74 8.61 43.53
N ILE A 16 -1.90 8.34 44.12
CA ILE A 16 -2.78 7.23 43.70
C ILE A 16 -3.40 7.50 42.32
N SER A 17 -3.76 8.75 42.02
CA SER A 17 -4.32 9.12 40.71
C SER A 17 -3.31 9.03 39.56
N LEU A 18 -2.02 9.26 39.81
CA LEU A 18 -0.98 9.08 38.79
C LEU A 18 -0.65 7.59 38.54
N PHE A 19 -0.77 6.73 39.56
CA PHE A 19 -0.45 5.30 39.43
C PHE A 19 -1.52 4.48 38.66
N LEU A 20 -2.76 4.98 38.56
CA LEU A 20 -3.85 4.29 37.84
C LEU A 20 -3.86 4.53 36.32
N CYS A 21 -3.08 5.48 35.79
CA CYS A 21 -3.09 5.81 34.36
C CYS A 21 -2.25 4.84 33.50
N ASP A 22 -1.26 4.15 34.08
CA ASP A 22 -0.33 3.30 33.34
C ASP A 22 -0.90 1.91 32.97
N HIS A 23 -2.07 1.52 33.47
CA HIS A 23 -2.67 0.19 33.23
C HIS A 23 -3.67 0.12 32.07
N LEU A 24 -3.94 1.23 31.37
CA LEU A 24 -4.93 1.25 30.27
C LEU A 24 -4.33 1.16 28.85
N TYR A 25 -3.02 1.02 28.71
CA TYR A 25 -2.33 1.04 27.40
C TYR A 25 -1.80 -0.33 26.91
N SER A 26 -2.17 -1.44 27.54
CA SER A 26 -1.74 -2.79 27.13
C SER A 26 -2.85 -3.61 26.48
N GLN A 27 -3.63 -3.01 25.57
CA GLN A 27 -4.38 -3.80 24.59
C GLN A 27 -3.38 -4.25 23.52
N SER A 28 -2.96 -5.51 23.65
CA SER A 28 -1.84 -6.07 22.91
C SER A 28 -2.05 -6.00 21.39
N LEU A 29 -1.00 -5.63 20.66
CA LEU A 29 -0.96 -5.69 19.18
C LEU A 29 -1.32 -7.08 18.64
N VAL A 30 -1.18 -8.12 19.47
CA VAL A 30 -1.55 -9.50 19.18
C VAL A 30 -3.07 -9.67 19.03
N GLU A 31 -3.88 -8.98 19.85
CA GLU A 31 -5.35 -9.01 19.73
C GLU A 31 -5.82 -8.26 18.47
N ALA A 32 -5.18 -7.14 18.12
CA ALA A 32 -5.45 -6.43 16.88
C ALA A 32 -5.10 -7.28 15.63
N ALA A 33 -3.96 -7.97 15.65
CA ALA A 33 -3.55 -8.87 14.57
C ALA A 33 -4.50 -10.07 14.42
N LYS A 34 -4.98 -10.65 15.53
CA LYS A 34 -5.94 -11.76 15.51
C LYS A 34 -7.29 -11.32 14.95
N LYS A 35 -7.75 -10.12 15.32
CA LYS A 35 -8.99 -9.52 14.80
C LYS A 35 -8.91 -9.21 13.30
N GLU A 36 -7.77 -8.77 12.78
CA GLU A 36 -7.57 -8.58 11.35
C GLU A 36 -7.50 -9.92 10.58
N LYS A 37 -6.91 -10.97 11.17
CA LYS A 37 -6.94 -12.32 10.59
C LYS A 37 -8.37 -12.87 10.50
N GLU A 38 -9.17 -12.73 11.56
CA GLU A 38 -10.57 -13.17 11.57
C GLU A 38 -11.44 -12.41 10.56
N ARG A 39 -11.16 -11.11 10.32
CA ARG A 39 -11.82 -10.35 9.25
C ARG A 39 -11.47 -10.88 7.86
N ARG A 40 -10.19 -11.21 7.62
CA ARG A 40 -9.74 -11.78 6.33
C ARG A 40 -10.33 -13.17 6.07
N GLU A 41 -10.49 -13.99 7.10
CA GLU A 41 -11.13 -15.30 6.98
C GLU A 41 -12.63 -15.20 6.67
N LYS A 42 -13.33 -14.19 7.22
CA LYS A 42 -14.75 -13.95 6.91
C LYS A 42 -14.97 -13.46 5.48
N ILE A 43 -14.04 -12.71 4.90
CA ILE A 43 -14.14 -12.17 3.54
C ILE A 43 -13.83 -13.23 2.47
N LYS A 44 -13.05 -14.27 2.79
CA LYS A 44 -12.71 -15.36 1.85
C LYS A 44 -13.89 -16.25 1.42
N LYS A 45 -15.09 -16.07 1.97
CA LYS A 45 -16.25 -16.95 1.71
C LYS A 45 -17.18 -16.49 0.58
N ASP A 46 -17.01 -15.29 0.01
CA ASP A 46 -17.90 -14.76 -1.05
C ASP A 46 -17.13 -14.26 -2.28
N SER A 47 -16.44 -15.15 -3.00
CA SER A 47 -15.97 -14.82 -4.36
C SER A 47 -16.65 -15.74 -5.38
N LYS A 48 -17.81 -15.31 -5.89
CA LYS A 48 -18.45 -15.96 -7.04
C LYS A 48 -17.72 -15.52 -8.32
N VAL A 49 -17.13 -16.48 -9.01
CA VAL A 49 -16.39 -16.25 -10.26
C VAL A 49 -17.39 -16.11 -11.41
N ILE A 50 -17.39 -14.96 -12.10
CA ILE A 50 -18.24 -14.72 -13.27
C ILE A 50 -17.47 -15.17 -14.52
N ASN A 51 -17.89 -16.28 -15.12
CA ASN A 51 -17.36 -16.80 -16.39
C ASN A 51 -18.21 -16.27 -17.57
N ASN A 52 -17.74 -16.42 -18.81
CA ASN A 52 -18.47 -15.98 -20.01
C ASN A 52 -19.91 -16.53 -20.10
N GLU A 53 -20.15 -17.74 -19.58
CA GLU A 53 -21.47 -18.38 -19.53
C GLU A 53 -22.43 -17.67 -18.54
N ALA A 54 -21.91 -17.18 -17.41
CA ALA A 54 -22.66 -16.38 -16.43
C ALA A 54 -22.96 -14.96 -16.94
N LEU A 55 -22.20 -14.47 -17.93
CA LEU A 55 -22.42 -13.18 -18.56
C LEU A 55 -23.67 -13.20 -19.47
N GLU A 56 -23.91 -14.30 -20.19
CA GLU A 56 -25.11 -14.43 -21.04
C GLU A 56 -26.40 -14.52 -20.23
N GLU A 57 -26.36 -15.12 -19.05
CA GLU A 57 -27.50 -15.17 -18.12
C GLU A 57 -27.79 -13.79 -17.53
N HIS A 58 -26.75 -13.03 -17.17
CA HIS A 58 -26.89 -11.66 -16.65
C HIS A 58 -27.42 -10.69 -17.72
N LEU A 59 -27.14 -10.90 -19.00
CA LEU A 59 -27.61 -10.06 -20.11
C LEU A 59 -29.08 -10.33 -20.50
N LYS A 60 -29.62 -11.50 -20.17
CA LYS A 60 -31.04 -11.84 -20.38
C LYS A 60 -31.94 -11.42 -19.21
N GLY A 61 -31.36 -11.03 -18.08
CA GLY A 61 -32.04 -10.56 -16.86
C GLY A 61 -31.94 -9.06 -16.64
N LYS A 62 -33.08 -8.42 -16.40
CA LYS A 62 -33.24 -6.99 -16.17
C LYS A 62 -32.73 -6.57 -14.77
N GLY A 63 -31.71 -5.72 -14.70
CA GLY A 63 -31.50 -4.73 -13.62
C GLY A 63 -30.40 -4.99 -12.58
N ASP A 64 -29.65 -3.91 -12.31
CA ASP A 64 -28.88 -3.56 -11.10
C ASP A 64 -27.40 -3.97 -10.92
N THR A 65 -26.50 -3.06 -11.39
CA THR A 65 -25.30 -2.41 -10.77
C THR A 65 -24.23 -3.24 -9.95
N PRO A 66 -23.00 -2.73 -9.67
CA PRO A 66 -21.77 -3.14 -10.37
C PRO A 66 -20.69 -3.83 -9.50
N GLY A 67 -20.11 -4.90 -10.05
CA GLY A 67 -18.65 -5.12 -10.18
C GLY A 67 -17.77 -5.34 -8.95
N THR A 68 -17.37 -6.59 -8.70
CA THR A 68 -16.10 -6.94 -8.03
C THR A 68 -15.54 -8.22 -8.67
N ILE A 69 -14.33 -8.12 -9.24
CA ILE A 69 -13.60 -9.21 -9.92
C ILE A 69 -12.54 -9.73 -8.95
N THR A 70 -12.59 -11.02 -8.61
CA THR A 70 -11.48 -11.74 -7.94
C THR A 70 -11.20 -13.03 -8.68
N GLN A 71 -9.92 -13.22 -9.03
CA GLN A 71 -9.34 -14.37 -9.71
C GLN A 71 -9.46 -15.66 -8.91
N SER A 72 -9.77 -16.73 -9.64
CA SER A 72 -9.79 -18.14 -9.23
C SER A 72 -8.39 -18.75 -9.32
N GLY A 73 -8.08 -19.64 -8.39
CA GLY A 73 -6.87 -20.47 -8.41
C GLY A 73 -6.91 -21.46 -7.26
N GLU A 74 -7.58 -22.59 -7.47
CA GLU A 74 -7.49 -23.78 -6.64
C GLU A 74 -7.12 -24.95 -7.54
N VAL A 75 -6.03 -25.65 -7.22
CA VAL A 75 -5.81 -27.04 -7.62
C VAL A 75 -5.34 -27.79 -6.38
N SER A 76 -6.23 -28.67 -5.93
CA SER A 76 -6.02 -29.70 -4.92
C SER A 76 -5.03 -30.74 -5.45
N GLU A 77 -4.08 -31.09 -4.60
CA GLU A 77 -3.26 -32.30 -4.69
C GLU A 77 -4.12 -33.51 -4.27
N GLU A 78 -4.00 -34.61 -5.00
CA GLU A 78 -4.18 -35.95 -4.42
C GLU A 78 -3.17 -36.93 -5.05
N GLU A 79 -2.61 -37.71 -4.12
CA GLU A 79 -1.61 -38.77 -4.10
C GLU A 79 -1.46 -39.67 -5.34
N THR A 80 -0.26 -40.21 -5.58
CA THR A 80 0.16 -41.54 -5.08
C THR A 80 1.51 -41.96 -5.69
N GLU A 81 2.36 -42.54 -4.84
CA GLU A 81 3.63 -43.19 -5.13
C GLU A 81 3.55 -44.24 -6.26
N THR A 82 4.62 -44.40 -7.07
CA THR A 82 5.24 -45.72 -7.34
C THR A 82 6.65 -45.54 -7.92
N LYS A 83 7.59 -46.22 -7.29
CA LYS A 83 9.00 -46.40 -7.65
C LYS A 83 9.15 -47.34 -8.85
N THR A 84 9.88 -46.96 -9.91
CA THR A 84 10.76 -47.92 -10.60
C THR A 84 11.89 -47.20 -11.36
N GLU A 85 13.07 -47.75 -11.19
CA GLU A 85 14.36 -47.33 -11.74
C GLU A 85 14.48 -47.84 -13.19
N GLY A 86 14.83 -46.94 -14.12
CA GLY A 86 14.98 -47.24 -15.53
C GLY A 86 15.82 -46.16 -16.22
N LYS A 87 17.10 -46.46 -16.41
CA LYS A 87 18.09 -45.64 -17.09
C LYS A 87 17.83 -45.67 -18.60
N GLU A 88 17.31 -44.58 -19.17
CA GLU A 88 17.47 -44.29 -20.59
C GLU A 88 17.41 -42.79 -20.87
N SER A 89 18.22 -42.38 -21.83
CA SER A 89 18.45 -41.02 -22.26
C SER A 89 17.19 -40.45 -22.92
N GLU A 90 16.50 -39.54 -22.23
CA GLU A 90 15.37 -38.82 -22.79
C GLU A 90 15.63 -37.32 -22.66
N SER A 91 15.72 -36.67 -23.82
CA SER A 91 15.63 -35.23 -23.98
C SER A 91 14.49 -34.71 -23.13
N LYS A 92 14.80 -33.91 -22.11
CA LYS A 92 13.79 -33.10 -21.41
C LYS A 92 13.01 -32.35 -22.48
N GLU A 93 11.75 -32.72 -22.67
CA GLU A 93 10.72 -31.76 -23.05
C GLU A 93 10.76 -30.66 -22.00
N GLU A 94 11.56 -29.63 -22.28
CA GLU A 94 11.37 -28.35 -21.66
C GLU A 94 9.97 -27.91 -22.08
N GLU A 95 8.99 -28.06 -21.16
CA GLU A 95 7.80 -27.24 -21.19
C GLU A 95 8.27 -25.83 -21.52
N PHE A 96 7.88 -25.33 -22.70
CA PHE A 96 8.21 -23.99 -23.14
C PHE A 96 7.51 -23.02 -22.19
N LYS A 97 8.16 -22.75 -21.06
CA LYS A 97 7.90 -21.55 -20.27
C LYS A 97 8.19 -20.42 -21.25
N GLY A 98 7.19 -19.59 -21.51
CA GLY A 98 7.26 -18.52 -22.51
C GLY A 98 8.50 -17.64 -22.35
N PRO A 99 8.67 -16.62 -23.20
CA PRO A 99 9.91 -15.84 -23.18
C PRO A 99 10.23 -15.34 -21.77
N THR A 100 11.47 -15.56 -21.34
CA THR A 100 12.02 -15.08 -20.06
C THR A 100 13.29 -14.27 -20.31
N ASP A 101 13.65 -13.46 -19.33
CA ASP A 101 14.92 -12.73 -19.32
C ASP A 101 16.11 -13.66 -18.96
N PHE A 102 17.34 -13.14 -18.97
CA PHE A 102 18.57 -13.89 -18.62
C PHE A 102 18.58 -14.43 -17.17
N ASN A 103 17.69 -13.93 -16.33
CA ASN A 103 17.55 -14.28 -14.92
C ASN A 103 16.32 -15.17 -14.66
N GLY A 104 15.57 -15.55 -15.71
CA GLY A 104 14.36 -16.35 -15.61
C GLY A 104 13.10 -15.58 -15.19
N ASN A 105 13.14 -14.24 -15.16
CA ASN A 105 11.95 -13.42 -14.91
C ASN A 105 11.08 -13.34 -16.16
N ASP A 106 9.78 -13.36 -15.96
CA ASP A 106 8.76 -13.29 -17.01
C ASP A 106 8.26 -11.86 -17.25
N GLU A 107 7.33 -11.72 -18.21
CA GLU A 107 6.65 -10.47 -18.51
C GLU A 107 5.93 -9.88 -17.30
N ALA A 108 5.25 -10.71 -16.51
CA ALA A 108 4.45 -10.27 -15.37
C ALA A 108 5.32 -9.62 -14.29
N TYR A 109 6.51 -10.18 -14.03
CA TYR A 109 7.50 -9.59 -13.14
C TYR A 109 7.89 -8.18 -13.58
N TRP A 110 8.31 -8.02 -14.84
CA TRP A 110 8.78 -6.75 -15.36
C TRP A 110 7.68 -5.69 -15.44
N LYS A 111 6.50 -6.07 -15.93
CA LYS A 111 5.33 -5.19 -15.96
C LYS A 111 4.92 -4.76 -14.56
N GLY A 112 4.89 -5.68 -13.60
CA GLY A 112 4.59 -5.36 -12.20
C GLY A 112 5.59 -4.37 -11.61
N LYS A 113 6.89 -4.61 -11.81
CA LYS A 113 7.97 -3.74 -11.29
C LYS A 113 7.91 -2.34 -11.90
N ILE A 114 7.71 -2.23 -13.21
CA ILE A 114 7.55 -0.95 -13.91
C ILE A 114 6.27 -0.23 -13.49
N GLN A 115 5.16 -0.95 -13.34
CA GLN A 115 3.89 -0.37 -12.92
C GLN A 115 3.99 0.25 -11.52
N LEU A 116 4.67 -0.41 -10.58
CA LEU A 116 4.93 0.14 -9.25
C LEU A 116 5.75 1.43 -9.31
N ALA A 117 6.80 1.45 -10.14
CA ALA A 117 7.62 2.64 -10.33
C ALA A 117 6.83 3.80 -11.00
N LYS A 118 6.02 3.51 -12.02
CA LYS A 118 5.11 4.47 -12.66
C LYS A 118 4.09 5.03 -11.66
N GLN A 119 3.50 4.17 -10.84
CA GLN A 119 2.55 4.57 -9.82
C GLN A 119 3.19 5.52 -8.81
N LYS A 120 4.42 5.22 -8.36
CA LYS A 120 5.14 6.09 -7.43
C LYS A 120 5.38 7.49 -8.00
N VAL A 121 5.74 7.59 -9.29
CA VAL A 121 5.90 8.88 -9.98
C VAL A 121 4.55 9.62 -10.03
N SER A 122 3.49 8.95 -10.47
CA SER A 122 2.14 9.52 -10.56
C SER A 122 1.62 10.04 -9.22
N ASP A 123 1.82 9.27 -8.14
CA ASP A 123 1.38 9.64 -6.80
C ASP A 123 2.15 10.88 -6.27
N LEU A 124 3.44 10.99 -6.60
CA LEU A 124 4.25 12.15 -6.21
C LEU A 124 3.90 13.39 -7.05
N GLU A 125 3.62 13.24 -8.35
CA GLU A 125 3.15 14.33 -9.21
C GLU A 125 1.82 14.93 -8.70
N LYS A 126 0.89 14.06 -8.29
CA LYS A 126 -0.35 14.50 -7.64
C LYS A 126 -0.07 15.25 -6.34
N GLN A 127 0.77 14.71 -5.47
CA GLN A 127 1.13 15.38 -4.21
C GLN A 127 1.77 16.75 -4.45
N VAL A 128 2.65 16.90 -5.44
CA VAL A 128 3.22 18.21 -5.80
C VAL A 128 2.12 19.20 -6.20
N THR A 129 1.15 18.75 -6.99
CA THR A 129 0.01 19.58 -7.42
C THR A 129 -0.87 19.98 -6.24
N ASP A 130 -1.19 19.03 -5.36
CA ASP A 130 -2.02 19.25 -4.18
C ASP A 130 -1.36 20.22 -3.20
N LEU A 131 -0.06 20.05 -2.92
CA LEU A 131 0.71 20.94 -2.05
C LEU A 131 0.81 22.34 -2.62
N GLN A 132 1.00 22.48 -3.94
CA GLN A 132 1.00 23.79 -4.59
C GLN A 132 -0.36 24.48 -4.46
N SER A 133 -1.46 23.75 -4.63
CA SER A 133 -2.81 24.26 -4.43
C SER A 133 -3.04 24.69 -2.98
N GLN A 134 -2.58 23.90 -2.02
CA GLN A 134 -2.66 24.23 -0.60
C GLN A 134 -1.89 25.51 -0.26
N ILE A 135 -0.67 25.67 -0.77
CA ILE A 135 0.12 26.90 -0.60
C ILE A 135 -0.66 28.10 -1.12
N ASN A 136 -1.25 28.00 -2.31
CA ASN A 136 -2.03 29.10 -2.89
C ASN A 136 -3.25 29.45 -2.01
N ALA A 137 -3.93 28.46 -1.44
CA ALA A 137 -5.07 28.66 -0.55
C ALA A 137 -4.66 29.30 0.80
N LEU A 138 -3.54 28.86 1.37
CA LEU A 138 -3.00 29.43 2.61
C LEU A 138 -2.54 30.87 2.40
N GLN A 139 -1.89 31.16 1.27
CA GLN A 139 -1.48 32.51 0.89
C GLN A 139 -2.69 33.43 0.71
N ALA A 140 -3.75 32.97 0.05
CA ALA A 140 -4.99 33.74 -0.06
C ALA A 140 -5.56 34.06 1.33
N SER A 141 -5.62 33.06 2.22
CA SER A 141 -6.10 33.23 3.59
C SER A 141 -5.25 34.23 4.38
N PHE A 142 -3.93 34.20 4.22
CA PHE A 142 -2.99 35.10 4.90
C PHE A 142 -3.25 36.59 4.61
N TYR A 143 -3.72 36.92 3.40
CA TYR A 143 -4.06 38.30 3.03
C TYR A 143 -5.48 38.71 3.44
N THR A 144 -6.33 37.78 3.87
CA THR A 144 -7.70 38.06 4.31
C THR A 144 -7.86 38.22 5.82
N ILE A 145 -6.88 37.77 6.61
CA ILE A 145 -6.96 37.77 8.07
C ILE A 145 -6.20 38.96 8.64
N ASP A 146 -6.82 39.73 9.53
CA ASP A 146 -6.20 40.88 10.20
C ASP A 146 -5.50 40.54 11.53
N ASP A 147 -5.91 39.46 12.20
CA ASP A 147 -5.35 39.03 13.49
C ASP A 147 -3.86 38.64 13.34
N PRO A 148 -2.92 39.35 14.00
CA PRO A 148 -1.49 39.07 13.90
C PRO A 148 -1.09 37.65 14.33
N ASN A 149 -1.77 37.07 15.33
CA ASN A 149 -1.43 35.74 15.84
C ASN A 149 -1.81 34.66 14.82
N GLN A 150 -2.99 34.79 14.21
CA GLN A 150 -3.45 33.89 13.15
C GLN A 150 -2.61 34.02 11.88
N ARG A 151 -2.18 35.24 11.55
CA ARG A 151 -1.24 35.45 10.44
C ARG A 151 0.10 34.78 10.70
N GLN A 152 0.61 34.83 11.94
CA GLN A 152 1.84 34.14 12.29
C GLN A 152 1.71 32.61 12.15
N SER A 153 0.60 32.02 12.60
CA SER A 153 0.37 30.58 12.42
C SER A 153 0.24 30.19 10.95
N LEU A 154 -0.48 30.97 10.14
CA LEU A 154 -0.58 30.73 8.70
C LEU A 154 0.78 30.84 8.01
N ASN A 155 1.62 31.81 8.39
CA ASN A 155 2.95 31.93 7.82
C ASN A 155 3.83 30.72 8.15
N ALA A 156 3.73 30.19 9.36
CA ALA A 156 4.42 28.96 9.74
C ALA A 156 3.91 27.77 8.91
N GLU A 157 2.59 27.66 8.71
CA GLU A 157 2.00 26.60 7.87
C GLU A 157 2.44 26.72 6.40
N ILE A 158 2.45 27.92 5.82
CA ILE A 158 2.96 28.18 4.47
C ILE A 158 4.40 27.68 4.34
N ASN A 159 5.28 28.03 5.28
CA ASN A 159 6.68 27.61 5.25
C ASN A 159 6.81 26.08 5.34
N ASN A 160 6.06 25.45 6.25
CA ASN A 160 6.06 23.99 6.40
C ASN A 160 5.59 23.29 5.12
N THR A 161 4.51 23.77 4.50
CA THR A 161 4.00 23.21 3.23
C THR A 161 4.98 23.43 2.08
N GLN A 162 5.69 24.56 2.05
CA GLN A 162 6.76 24.81 1.07
C GLN A 162 7.94 23.83 1.23
N GLU A 163 8.38 23.60 2.47
CA GLU A 163 9.42 22.61 2.76
C GLU A 163 9.00 21.20 2.32
N LEU A 164 7.76 20.82 2.63
CA LEU A 164 7.20 19.54 2.19
C LEU A 164 7.14 19.44 0.67
N LEU A 165 6.68 20.49 -0.02
CA LEU A 165 6.65 20.54 -1.48
C LEU A 165 8.05 20.37 -2.08
N ASN A 166 9.07 21.02 -1.53
CA ASN A 166 10.45 20.90 -2.00
C ASN A 166 10.97 19.47 -1.81
N LYS A 167 10.67 18.84 -0.67
CA LYS A 167 10.99 17.44 -0.43
C LYS A 167 10.27 16.51 -1.41
N THR A 168 8.97 16.68 -1.60
CA THR A 168 8.18 15.86 -2.54
C THR A 168 8.69 16.00 -3.98
N LYS A 169 9.13 17.20 -4.40
CA LYS A 169 9.77 17.40 -5.70
C LYS A 169 11.11 16.65 -5.81
N ALA A 170 11.93 16.65 -4.76
CA ALA A 170 13.16 15.87 -4.76
C ALA A 170 12.86 14.36 -4.83
N ASP A 171 11.89 13.88 -4.05
CA ASP A 171 11.44 12.48 -4.07
C ASP A 171 10.88 12.08 -5.45
N LEU A 172 10.22 13.00 -6.14
CA LEU A 172 9.68 12.81 -7.49
C LEU A 172 10.81 12.59 -8.50
N GLU A 173 11.86 13.40 -8.47
CA GLU A 173 13.02 13.21 -9.34
C GLU A 173 13.73 11.87 -9.05
N ILE A 174 13.89 11.52 -7.76
CA ILE A 174 14.40 10.19 -7.37
C ILE A 174 13.52 9.06 -7.91
N ALA A 175 12.19 9.21 -7.87
CA ALA A 175 11.26 8.21 -8.39
C ALA A 175 11.33 8.08 -9.92
N LYS A 176 11.51 9.18 -10.65
CA LYS A 176 11.74 9.17 -12.09
C LYS A 176 13.04 8.46 -12.44
N ASP A 177 14.10 8.73 -11.71
CA ASP A 177 15.39 8.07 -11.88
C ASP A 177 15.28 6.57 -11.58
N ALA A 178 14.57 6.19 -10.52
CA ALA A 178 14.32 4.79 -10.19
C ALA A 178 13.52 4.07 -11.28
N LEU A 179 12.53 4.74 -11.90
CA LEU A 179 11.78 4.21 -13.04
C LEU A 179 12.70 4.00 -14.25
N ALA A 180 13.56 4.98 -14.56
CA ALA A 180 14.54 4.86 -15.64
C ALA A 180 15.54 3.73 -15.39
N ALA A 181 16.05 3.64 -14.15
CA ALA A 181 16.96 2.57 -13.73
C ALA A 181 16.32 1.19 -13.83
N THR A 182 15.03 1.05 -13.48
CA THR A 182 14.28 -0.20 -13.61
C THR A 182 14.16 -0.64 -15.07
N ARG A 183 13.91 0.30 -16.00
CA ARG A 183 13.87 -0.01 -17.44
C ARG A 183 15.23 -0.46 -17.95
N GLU A 184 16.28 0.23 -17.53
CA GLU A 184 17.66 -0.11 -17.93
C GLU A 184 18.13 -1.43 -17.31
N GLU A 185 17.67 -1.78 -16.11
CA GLU A 185 17.86 -3.10 -15.51
C GLU A 185 17.19 -4.19 -16.36
N GLY A 186 15.92 -4.00 -16.74
CA GLY A 186 15.23 -4.94 -17.62
C GLY A 186 15.93 -5.11 -18.96
N ARG A 187 16.35 -4.00 -19.58
CA ARG A 187 17.11 -4.03 -20.84
C ARG A 187 18.42 -4.81 -20.70
N ARG A 188 19.16 -4.61 -19.60
CA ARG A 188 20.43 -5.33 -19.33
C ARG A 188 20.21 -6.81 -19.05
N ASN A 189 19.10 -7.17 -18.43
CA ASN A 189 18.74 -8.56 -18.14
C ASN A 189 18.06 -9.25 -19.34
N GLY A 190 17.90 -8.59 -20.49
CA GLY A 190 17.31 -9.22 -21.67
C GLY A 190 15.77 -9.26 -21.67
N ALA A 191 15.11 -8.47 -20.81
CA ALA A 191 13.67 -8.27 -20.88
C ALA A 191 13.28 -7.69 -22.25
N LEU A 192 12.19 -8.19 -22.83
CA LEU A 192 11.71 -7.67 -24.11
C LEU A 192 11.23 -6.21 -23.98
N PRO A 193 11.40 -5.36 -25.01
CA PRO A 193 11.00 -3.95 -24.95
C PRO A 193 9.54 -3.73 -24.54
N GLY A 194 8.61 -4.58 -25.01
CA GLY A 194 7.19 -4.50 -24.66
C GLY A 194 6.87 -4.81 -23.19
N TRP A 195 7.82 -5.35 -22.43
CA TRP A 195 7.64 -5.58 -21.00
C TRP A 195 8.03 -4.38 -20.14
N ILE A 196 8.89 -3.50 -20.67
CA ILE A 196 9.51 -2.39 -19.90
C ILE A 196 9.09 -0.99 -20.34
N TYR A 197 8.62 -0.82 -21.59
CA TYR A 197 8.25 0.49 -22.14
C TYR A 197 6.75 0.73 -22.31
N ASP A 198 5.92 -0.33 -22.37
CA ASP A 198 4.45 -0.23 -22.33
C ASP A 198 3.97 0.35 -21.00
#